data_AF-A0A7W7G0W0-F1
#
_entry.id   AF-A0A7W7G0W0-F1
#
_cell.length_a   1.000
_cell.length_b   1.000
_cell.length_c   1.000
_cell.angle_alpha   90.00
_cell.angle_beta   90.00
_cell.angle_gamma   90.00
#
_symmetry.space_group_name_H-M   'P 1'
#
loop_
_entity.id
_entity.type
_entity.pdbx_description
1 polymer ?
#
loop_
_entity_poly.entity_id
_entity_poly.type
_entity_poly.pdbx_seq_one_letter_code
_entity_poly.pdbx_strand_id
1 'polypeptide(L)'
;MTSSQLDVVMVGLFDGFEGYRVVAAGEVESALTSALVAIDANVLLNLYRYNAQTTTDLLAVFERIGDRLVVPHQSMREFHRNRLGVIGNPEKATKDVRDALVKSAASASQALNGWAKQVALGDAELQRLRDEVTEVFARLTEAVNAAEPAHVHAATPAVDDRVLSRLNTLVAGRVLPRPPDEEWNALVAQGQARAEEQVPPGYLDLGKADQLPEGAAGDFLVYWQSVREAVRRGLDLIIVTGDEKEDWWWRNRGVPIGPRQEMTEEFHRLSGGRRLFLLRPSDLLKRSSALDVQIDPSSPDDADREFPQAEVVSWTPRAVDELLSRLGREGRRDLVSVIGEAARLGGTITRDAVYQLCGYDDERMLRGFTRPTARITADLESEGILPGPVTPMLTSVYRDDARLTSLRVPAEVVGIIEEASDEAEVETDAIRIGGTKYSPLTRWLLDQAPDGPVTLSFGEVEQIVGAPLAPSARLYLPYWYSAQNSLGKAIAAAGFKASKVSLAAERLLFIRR
;
A
#
# COMPACT_ATOMS: atom_id res chain seq x y z
N MET A 1 8.53 19.52 67.32
CA MET A 1 9.29 18.35 66.80
C MET A 1 8.33 17.63 65.87
N THR A 2 8.55 17.49 64.57
CA THR A 2 9.76 17.55 63.74
C THR A 2 9.26 17.93 62.34
N SER A 3 9.73 19.06 61.82
CA SER A 3 9.55 19.40 60.41
C SER A 3 10.40 18.40 59.63
N SER A 4 9.75 17.49 58.91
CA SER A 4 10.42 16.55 58.00
C SER A 4 11.06 17.39 56.90
N GLN A 5 12.35 17.70 57.05
CA GLN A 5 13.17 18.13 55.94
C GLN A 5 13.11 17.01 54.91
N LEU A 6 12.39 17.25 53.81
CA LEU A 6 12.57 16.48 52.59
C LEU A 6 14.03 16.67 52.22
N ASP A 7 14.85 15.63 52.38
CA ASP A 7 16.20 15.60 51.82
C ASP A 7 16.05 15.79 50.31
N VAL A 8 16.29 17.01 49.86
CA VAL A 8 16.35 17.33 48.44
C VAL A 8 17.64 16.70 47.93
N VAL A 9 17.53 15.48 47.43
CA VAL A 9 18.62 14.83 46.70
C VAL A 9 18.90 15.70 45.48
N MET A 10 20.07 16.33 45.45
CA MET A 10 20.52 17.08 44.28
C MET A 10 20.82 16.08 43.17
N VAL A 11 19.99 16.10 42.15
CA VAL A 11 20.08 15.20 41.00
C VAL A 11 20.98 15.79 39.90
N GLY A 12 21.58 14.94 39.08
CA GLY A 12 22.39 15.32 37.92
C GLY A 12 21.55 15.86 36.76
N LEU A 13 22.23 16.46 35.77
CA LEU A 13 21.59 17.10 34.59
C LEU A 13 20.61 16.18 33.84
N PHE A 14 20.86 14.87 33.84
CA PHE A 14 20.09 13.89 33.08
C PHE A 14 19.18 13.01 33.94
N ASP A 15 19.19 13.18 35.27
CA ASP A 15 18.35 12.39 36.16
C ASP A 15 16.90 12.86 36.00
N GLY A 16 16.03 11.98 35.50
CA GLY A 16 14.67 12.31 35.08
C GLY A 16 14.57 12.97 33.70
N PHE A 17 15.68 13.05 32.96
CA PHE A 17 15.78 13.57 31.59
C PHE A 17 16.60 12.65 30.69
N GLU A 18 16.53 11.33 30.95
CA GLU A 18 17.35 10.34 30.28
C GLU A 18 17.13 10.32 28.76
N GLY A 19 15.91 10.66 28.31
CA GLY A 19 15.54 10.80 26.90
C GLY A 19 16.30 11.89 26.14
N TYR A 20 16.88 12.88 26.82
CA TYR A 20 17.65 13.97 26.19
C TYR A 20 19.14 13.67 26.07
N ARG A 21 19.60 12.50 26.54
CA ARG A 21 21.00 12.10 26.50
C ARG A 21 21.31 11.37 25.19
N VAL A 22 22.12 11.99 24.33
CA VAL A 22 22.69 11.31 23.16
C VAL A 22 23.69 10.27 23.64
N VAL A 23 23.48 9.01 23.26
CA VAL A 23 24.26 7.89 23.75
C VAL A 23 25.58 7.76 22.99
N ALA A 24 26.68 7.50 23.70
CA ALA A 24 27.99 7.31 23.07
C ALA A 24 28.08 5.98 22.30
N ALA A 25 28.92 5.92 21.26
CA ALA A 25 29.07 4.71 20.45
C ALA A 25 29.44 3.45 21.27
N GLY A 26 30.36 3.59 22.24
CA GLY A 26 30.75 2.49 23.12
C GLY A 26 29.63 1.99 24.05
N GLU A 27 28.65 2.82 24.39
CA GLU A 27 27.47 2.38 25.15
C GLU A 27 26.56 1.50 24.29
N VAL A 28 26.42 1.82 23.00
CA VAL A 28 25.66 1.00 22.03
C VAL A 28 26.35 -0.35 21.80
N GLU A 29 27.67 -0.35 21.62
CA GLU A 29 28.46 -1.58 21.47
C GLU A 29 28.36 -2.46 22.71
N SER A 30 28.43 -1.88 23.91
CA SER A 30 28.22 -2.62 25.15
C SER A 30 26.79 -3.19 25.21
N ALA A 31 25.76 -2.39 24.87
CA ALA A 31 24.39 -2.85 24.84
C ALA A 31 24.18 -4.02 23.87
N LEU A 32 24.83 -4.05 22.70
CA LEU A 32 24.72 -5.17 21.75
C LEU A 32 25.10 -6.53 22.38
N THR A 33 26.03 -6.53 23.33
CA THR A 33 26.48 -7.77 24.00
C THR A 33 25.56 -8.24 25.13
N SER A 34 24.71 -7.37 25.69
CA SER A 34 23.93 -7.67 26.91
C SER A 34 22.43 -7.38 26.84
N ALA A 35 21.98 -6.48 25.96
CA ALA A 35 20.59 -6.06 25.83
C ALA A 35 19.71 -7.11 25.15
N LEU A 36 18.40 -7.05 25.40
CA LEU A 36 17.43 -7.72 24.53
C LEU A 36 17.45 -7.03 23.16
N VAL A 37 17.42 -7.82 22.07
CA VAL A 37 17.36 -7.29 20.72
C VAL A 37 16.06 -7.73 20.07
N ALA A 38 15.13 -6.79 19.86
CA ALA A 38 13.86 -7.02 19.19
C ALA A 38 13.96 -6.64 17.71
N ILE A 39 13.51 -7.52 16.82
CA ILE A 39 13.58 -7.31 15.37
C ILE A 39 12.20 -6.96 14.81
N ASP A 40 12.15 -5.84 14.11
CA ASP A 40 10.95 -5.38 13.41
C ASP A 40 10.68 -6.15 12.10
N ALA A 41 9.45 -6.11 11.58
CA ALA A 41 9.02 -6.82 10.39
C ALA A 41 9.80 -6.38 9.14
N ASN A 42 10.03 -5.08 8.97
CA ASN A 42 10.73 -4.54 7.81
C ASN A 42 12.16 -5.08 7.67
N VAL A 43 12.84 -5.37 8.78
CA VAL A 43 14.19 -5.95 8.79
C VAL A 43 14.15 -7.38 8.26
N LEU A 44 13.17 -8.17 8.69
CA LEU A 44 12.97 -9.54 8.19
C LEU A 44 12.58 -9.56 6.71
N LEU A 45 11.74 -8.61 6.28
CA LEU A 45 11.34 -8.47 4.88
C LEU A 45 12.53 -8.08 3.99
N ASN A 46 13.41 -7.20 4.46
CA ASN A 46 14.59 -6.76 3.69
C ASN A 46 15.59 -7.90 3.42
N LEU A 47 15.58 -9.01 4.17
CA LEU A 47 16.39 -10.20 3.86
C LEU A 47 16.09 -10.80 2.47
N TYR A 48 14.90 -10.55 1.93
CA TYR A 48 14.53 -10.94 0.56
C TYR A 48 14.95 -9.92 -0.51
N ARG A 49 15.39 -8.73 -0.10
CA ARG A 49 15.83 -7.64 -0.99
C ARG A 49 17.33 -7.50 -1.04
N TYR A 50 18.01 -7.84 0.04
CA TYR A 50 19.47 -7.86 0.11
C TYR A 50 20.07 -8.93 -0.81
N ASN A 51 21.29 -8.66 -1.28
CA ASN A 51 22.10 -9.68 -1.95
C ASN A 51 22.43 -10.83 -0.97
N ALA A 52 22.86 -11.96 -1.51
CA ALA A 52 23.11 -13.18 -0.73
C ALA A 52 24.15 -13.00 0.40
N GLN A 53 25.16 -12.15 0.18
CA GLN A 53 26.21 -11.88 1.16
C GLN A 53 25.66 -11.07 2.34
N THR A 54 24.99 -9.95 2.08
CA THR A 54 24.38 -9.10 3.12
C THR A 54 23.30 -9.84 3.91
N THR A 55 22.50 -10.69 3.27
CA THR A 55 21.56 -11.58 3.96
C THR A 55 22.29 -12.57 4.87
N THR A 56 23.40 -13.14 4.42
CA THR A 56 24.21 -14.08 5.21
C THR A 56 24.81 -13.40 6.44
N ASP A 57 25.36 -12.20 6.26
CA ASP A 57 26.02 -11.45 7.32
C ASP A 57 25.03 -10.96 8.38
N LEU A 58 23.86 -10.45 7.96
CA LEU A 58 22.82 -10.04 8.91
C LEU A 58 22.28 -11.23 9.72
N LEU A 59 22.08 -12.38 9.07
CA LEU A 59 21.69 -13.61 9.78
C LEU A 59 22.79 -14.09 10.74
N ALA A 60 24.06 -13.99 10.38
CA ALA A 60 25.17 -14.34 11.29
C ALA A 60 25.19 -13.44 12.55
N VAL A 61 24.89 -12.15 12.39
CA VAL A 61 24.73 -11.24 13.54
C VAL A 61 23.57 -11.68 14.43
N PHE A 62 22.42 -12.02 13.86
CA PHE A 62 21.28 -12.52 14.62
C PHE A 62 21.59 -13.84 15.35
N GLU A 63 22.30 -14.77 14.69
CA GLU A 63 22.74 -16.03 15.28
C GLU A 63 23.62 -15.77 16.51
N ARG A 64 24.54 -14.80 16.42
CA ARG A 64 25.46 -14.44 17.51
C ARG A 64 24.79 -13.76 18.70
N ILE A 65 23.73 -12.98 18.48
CA ILE A 65 22.92 -12.40 19.56
C ILE A 65 22.26 -13.52 20.40
N GLY A 66 21.89 -14.63 19.77
CA GLY A 66 21.41 -15.83 20.43
C GLY A 66 20.08 -15.60 21.16
N ASP A 67 19.99 -16.03 22.42
CA ASP A 67 18.73 -16.06 23.17
C ASP A 67 18.19 -14.68 23.58
N ARG A 68 18.99 -13.63 23.39
CA ARG A 68 18.57 -12.23 23.57
C ARG A 68 17.82 -11.69 22.35
N LEU A 69 17.91 -12.37 21.21
CA LEU A 69 17.15 -12.03 20.01
C LEU A 69 15.70 -12.43 20.21
N VAL A 70 14.77 -11.51 19.97
CA VAL A 70 13.34 -11.78 19.97
C VAL A 70 12.66 -11.15 18.77
N VAL A 71 11.54 -11.73 18.36
CA VAL A 71 10.68 -11.16 17.32
C VAL A 71 9.31 -10.91 17.93
N PRO A 72 8.83 -9.66 18.03
CA PRO A 72 7.47 -9.37 18.44
C PRO A 72 6.45 -10.14 17.60
N HIS A 73 5.35 -10.56 18.22
CA HIS A 73 4.29 -11.25 17.49
C HIS A 73 3.76 -10.39 16.34
N GLN A 74 3.58 -9.09 16.58
CA GLN A 74 3.12 -8.16 15.55
C GLN A 74 4.08 -8.11 14.37
N SER A 75 5.39 -8.06 14.61
CA SER A 75 6.40 -8.09 13.55
C SER A 75 6.31 -9.38 12.72
N MET A 76 6.06 -10.53 13.36
CA MET A 76 5.87 -11.80 12.65
C MET A 76 4.58 -11.82 11.81
N ARG A 77 3.49 -11.21 12.30
CA ARG A 77 2.24 -11.08 11.54
C ARG A 77 2.42 -10.22 10.30
N GLU A 78 3.10 -9.10 10.44
CA GLU A 78 3.40 -8.19 9.32
C GLU A 78 4.35 -8.82 8.31
N PHE A 79 5.37 -9.54 8.79
CA PHE A 79 6.26 -10.32 7.93
C PHE A 79 5.46 -11.30 7.07
N HIS A 80 4.59 -12.13 7.67
CA HIS A 80 3.79 -13.10 6.90
C HIS A 80 2.80 -12.44 5.94
N ARG A 81 2.20 -11.30 6.34
CA ARG A 81 1.28 -10.53 5.50
C ARG A 81 1.97 -9.97 4.26
N ASN A 82 3.18 -9.44 4.41
CA ASN A 82 3.84 -8.64 3.38
C ASN A 82 4.92 -9.40 2.59
N ARG A 83 5.41 -10.55 3.10
CA ARG A 83 6.53 -11.31 2.51
C ARG A 83 6.36 -11.61 1.02
N LEU A 84 5.17 -12.04 0.59
CA LEU A 84 4.94 -12.40 -0.82
C LEU A 84 5.00 -11.17 -1.75
N GLY A 85 4.53 -10.01 -1.29
CA GLY A 85 4.63 -8.77 -2.06
C GLY A 85 6.07 -8.30 -2.22
N VAL A 86 6.89 -8.47 -1.18
CA VAL A 86 8.32 -8.13 -1.23
C VAL A 86 9.09 -9.04 -2.18
N ILE A 87 8.78 -10.33 -2.19
CA ILE A 87 9.36 -11.32 -3.10
C ILE A 87 9.13 -10.97 -4.58
N GLY A 88 7.93 -10.53 -4.95
CA GLY A 88 7.57 -10.33 -6.36
C GLY A 88 8.26 -9.13 -7.03
N ASN A 89 8.70 -8.13 -6.26
CA ASN A 89 9.23 -6.88 -6.81
C ASN A 89 10.69 -7.01 -7.35
N PRO A 90 11.65 -7.62 -6.62
CA PRO A 90 13.01 -7.86 -7.13
C PRO A 90 13.05 -8.74 -8.38
N GLU A 91 12.16 -9.74 -8.50
CA GLU A 91 12.10 -10.63 -9.68
C GLU A 91 11.73 -9.86 -10.94
N LYS A 92 10.71 -9.00 -10.86
CA LYS A 92 10.27 -8.17 -11.99
C LYS A 92 11.37 -7.20 -12.38
N ALA A 93 11.96 -6.48 -11.42
CA ALA A 93 13.03 -5.52 -11.70
C ALA A 93 14.24 -6.18 -12.38
N THR A 94 14.65 -7.36 -11.91
CA THR A 94 15.77 -8.08 -12.50
C THR A 94 15.45 -8.60 -13.90
N LYS A 95 14.23 -9.11 -14.11
CA LYS A 95 13.74 -9.49 -15.45
C LYS A 95 13.72 -8.29 -16.40
N ASP A 96 13.18 -7.16 -15.98
CA ASP A 96 13.09 -5.95 -16.81
C ASP A 96 14.49 -5.46 -17.22
N VAL A 97 15.47 -5.51 -16.30
CA VAL A 97 16.88 -5.20 -16.61
C VAL A 97 17.46 -6.23 -17.59
N ARG A 98 17.22 -7.53 -17.41
CA ARG A 98 17.67 -8.58 -18.35
C ARG A 98 17.11 -8.34 -19.75
N ASP A 99 15.81 -8.12 -19.86
CA ASP A 99 15.12 -7.88 -21.13
C ASP A 99 15.65 -6.60 -21.80
N ALA A 100 15.91 -5.54 -21.01
CA ALA A 100 16.50 -4.30 -21.50
C ALA A 100 17.96 -4.47 -21.99
N LEU A 101 18.78 -5.26 -21.29
CA LEU A 101 20.16 -5.56 -21.70
C LEU A 101 20.18 -6.34 -23.02
N VAL A 102 19.32 -7.37 -23.15
CA VAL A 102 19.19 -8.15 -24.39
C VAL A 102 18.77 -7.26 -25.56
N LYS A 103 17.77 -6.41 -25.36
CA LYS A 103 17.29 -5.47 -26.39
C LYS A 103 18.38 -4.46 -26.78
N SER A 104 19.12 -3.95 -25.80
CA SER A 104 20.24 -3.02 -26.01
C SER A 104 21.37 -3.65 -26.80
N ALA A 105 21.74 -4.90 -26.49
CA ALA A 105 22.75 -5.66 -27.22
C ALA A 105 22.36 -5.86 -28.70
N ALA A 106 21.10 -6.22 -28.94
CA ALA A 106 20.56 -6.39 -30.30
C ALA A 106 20.56 -5.06 -31.08
N SER A 107 20.14 -3.97 -30.42
CA SER A 107 20.11 -2.62 -31.02
C SER A 107 21.52 -2.14 -31.38
N ALA A 108 22.49 -2.28 -30.47
CA ALA A 108 23.89 -1.93 -30.72
C ALA A 108 24.47 -2.73 -31.89
N SER A 109 24.22 -4.04 -31.93
CA SER A 109 24.63 -4.91 -33.03
C SER A 109 24.00 -4.49 -34.37
N GLN A 110 22.73 -4.10 -34.37
CA GLN A 110 22.03 -3.62 -35.56
C GLN A 110 22.57 -2.26 -36.05
N ALA A 111 22.89 -1.35 -35.14
CA ALA A 111 23.51 -0.07 -35.46
C ALA A 111 24.89 -0.27 -36.10
N LEU A 112 25.72 -1.17 -35.56
CA LEU A 112 27.00 -1.56 -36.16
C LEU A 112 26.83 -2.10 -37.58
N ASN A 113 25.80 -2.93 -37.82
CA ASN A 113 25.49 -3.44 -39.15
C ASN A 113 25.11 -2.33 -40.14
N GLY A 114 24.34 -1.34 -39.67
CA GLY A 114 23.94 -0.18 -40.48
C GLY A 114 25.15 0.68 -40.86
N TRP A 115 26.00 0.99 -39.87
CA TRP A 115 27.21 1.78 -40.05
C TRP A 115 28.23 1.07 -40.96
N ALA A 116 28.49 -0.22 -40.74
CA ALA A 116 29.45 -1.01 -41.53
C ALA A 116 29.11 -1.03 -43.03
N LYS A 117 27.82 -1.04 -43.38
CA LYS A 117 27.36 -0.93 -44.77
C LYS A 117 27.69 0.42 -45.40
N GLN A 118 27.69 1.51 -44.62
CA GLN A 118 27.98 2.86 -45.12
C GLN A 118 29.47 3.12 -45.30
N VAL A 119 30.32 2.48 -44.49
CA VAL A 119 31.78 2.67 -44.53
C VAL A 119 32.53 1.54 -45.25
N ALA A 120 31.79 0.58 -45.84
CA ALA A 120 32.33 -0.61 -46.50
C ALA A 120 33.34 -1.38 -45.61
N LEU A 121 32.99 -1.54 -44.33
CA LEU A 121 33.82 -2.27 -43.38
C LEU A 121 33.91 -3.75 -43.76
N GLY A 122 35.10 -4.35 -43.63
CA GLY A 122 35.27 -5.77 -43.87
C GLY A 122 34.55 -6.63 -42.82
N ASP A 123 34.05 -7.80 -43.24
CA ASP A 123 33.25 -8.70 -42.39
C ASP A 123 33.99 -9.14 -41.11
N ALA A 124 35.30 -9.34 -41.18
CA ALA A 124 36.12 -9.72 -40.03
C ALA A 124 36.21 -8.62 -38.95
N GLU A 125 36.24 -7.35 -39.38
CA GLU A 125 36.26 -6.19 -38.48
C GLU A 125 34.88 -5.97 -37.86
N LEU A 126 33.81 -6.10 -38.65
CA LEU A 126 32.43 -6.04 -38.16
C LEU A 126 32.15 -7.15 -37.15
N GLN A 127 32.63 -8.37 -37.41
CA GLN A 127 32.44 -9.48 -36.48
C GLN A 127 33.16 -9.24 -35.16
N ARG A 128 34.40 -8.71 -35.18
CA ARG A 128 35.12 -8.36 -33.94
C ARG A 128 34.34 -7.35 -33.09
N LEU A 129 33.83 -6.29 -33.72
CA LEU A 129 33.04 -5.27 -33.00
C LEU A 129 31.74 -5.84 -32.42
N ARG A 130 31.10 -6.80 -33.11
CA ARG A 130 29.92 -7.51 -32.58
C ARG A 130 30.30 -8.37 -31.38
N ASP A 131 31.41 -9.10 -31.47
CA ASP A 131 31.88 -9.95 -30.38
C ASP A 131 32.18 -9.10 -29.13
N GLU A 132 32.78 -7.91 -29.28
CA GLU A 132 33.01 -6.96 -28.18
C GLU A 132 31.69 -6.48 -27.55
N VAL A 133 30.69 -6.15 -28.36
CA VAL A 133 29.34 -5.79 -27.87
C VAL A 133 28.75 -6.97 -27.08
N THR A 134 28.77 -8.17 -27.66
CA THR A 134 28.26 -9.38 -27.00
C THR A 134 28.96 -9.65 -25.67
N GLU A 135 30.28 -9.51 -25.61
CA GLU A 135 31.06 -9.74 -24.39
C GLU A 135 30.74 -8.72 -23.30
N VAL A 136 30.62 -7.42 -23.64
CA VAL A 136 30.24 -6.39 -22.67
C VAL A 136 28.85 -6.67 -22.10
N PHE A 137 27.87 -6.94 -22.95
CA PHE A 137 26.50 -7.21 -22.48
C PHE A 137 26.41 -8.53 -21.71
N ALA A 138 27.16 -9.57 -22.09
CA ALA A 138 27.23 -10.81 -21.33
C ALA A 138 27.79 -10.58 -19.92
N ARG A 139 28.88 -9.80 -19.79
CA ARG A 139 29.42 -9.43 -18.47
C ARG A 139 28.43 -8.64 -17.62
N LEU A 140 27.66 -7.73 -18.22
CA LEU A 140 26.61 -7.00 -17.50
C LEU A 140 25.49 -7.94 -17.05
N THR A 141 25.04 -8.87 -17.89
CA THR A 141 24.04 -9.87 -17.52
C THR A 141 24.52 -10.77 -16.39
N GLU A 142 25.77 -11.23 -16.43
CA GLU A 142 26.36 -12.01 -15.34
C GLU A 142 26.44 -11.21 -14.04
N ALA A 143 26.86 -9.94 -14.10
CA ALA A 143 26.90 -9.07 -12.91
C ALA A 143 25.50 -8.87 -12.29
N VAL A 144 24.47 -8.71 -13.12
CA VAL A 144 23.06 -8.61 -12.67
C VAL A 144 22.61 -9.93 -12.03
N ASN A 145 22.88 -11.07 -12.66
CA ASN A 145 22.52 -12.39 -12.11
C ASN A 145 23.24 -12.68 -10.78
N ALA A 146 24.51 -12.27 -10.65
CA ALA A 146 25.28 -12.44 -9.42
C ALA A 146 24.79 -11.56 -8.26
N ALA A 147 24.19 -10.40 -8.58
CA ALA A 147 23.60 -9.48 -7.62
C ALA A 147 22.14 -9.80 -7.29
N GLU A 148 21.50 -10.72 -8.03
CA GLU A 148 20.10 -11.11 -7.83
C GLU A 148 19.92 -11.77 -6.45
N PRO A 149 18.97 -11.30 -5.62
CA PRO A 149 18.61 -11.98 -4.38
C PRO A 149 18.25 -13.45 -4.64
N ALA A 150 18.42 -14.31 -3.63
CA ALA A 150 18.06 -15.72 -3.76
C ALA A 150 16.61 -15.85 -4.25
N HIS A 151 16.42 -16.43 -5.44
CA HIS A 151 15.11 -16.54 -6.07
C HIS A 151 14.19 -17.36 -5.18
N VAL A 152 13.13 -16.73 -4.68
CA VAL A 152 12.05 -17.41 -4.01
C VAL A 152 10.79 -16.93 -4.67
N HIS A 153 10.17 -17.74 -5.52
CA HIS A 153 8.85 -17.40 -6.03
C HIS A 153 7.80 -17.50 -4.91
N ALA A 154 6.69 -16.78 -5.07
CA ALA A 154 5.58 -16.84 -4.10
C ALA A 154 5.04 -18.27 -3.87
N ALA A 155 5.17 -19.16 -4.86
CA ALA A 155 4.78 -20.57 -4.79
C ALA A 155 5.88 -21.50 -4.28
N THR A 156 7.09 -21.00 -4.00
CA THR A 156 8.21 -21.81 -3.49
C THR A 156 7.82 -22.39 -2.12
N PRO A 157 7.88 -23.72 -1.94
CA PRO A 157 7.64 -24.34 -0.64
C PRO A 157 8.59 -23.78 0.43
N ALA A 158 8.12 -23.68 1.68
CA ALA A 158 8.92 -23.10 2.77
C ALA A 158 10.27 -23.79 3.01
N VAL A 159 10.37 -25.08 2.67
CA VAL A 159 11.61 -25.88 2.74
C VAL A 159 12.65 -25.45 1.71
N ASP A 160 12.20 -24.94 0.56
CA ASP A 160 13.06 -24.52 -0.56
C ASP A 160 13.37 -23.00 -0.50
N ASP A 161 12.62 -22.24 0.32
CA ASP A 161 12.92 -20.86 0.67
C ASP A 161 14.05 -20.80 1.71
N ARG A 162 15.28 -20.58 1.23
CA ARG A 162 16.48 -20.54 2.10
C ARG A 162 16.40 -19.47 3.19
N VAL A 163 15.81 -18.32 2.90
CA VAL A 163 15.67 -17.22 3.87
C VAL A 163 14.68 -17.65 4.95
N LEU A 164 13.51 -18.13 4.56
CA LEU A 164 12.48 -18.59 5.49
C LEU A 164 12.95 -19.79 6.33
N SER A 165 13.66 -20.74 5.72
CA SER A 165 14.20 -21.92 6.40
C SER A 165 15.23 -21.54 7.47
N ARG A 166 16.17 -20.63 7.15
CA ARG A 166 17.13 -20.10 8.12
C ARG A 166 16.43 -19.30 9.21
N LEU A 167 15.50 -18.42 8.85
CA LEU A 167 14.71 -17.64 9.82
C LEU A 167 13.92 -18.54 10.76
N ASN A 168 13.23 -19.56 10.25
CA ASN A 168 12.47 -20.51 11.06
C ASN A 168 13.34 -21.18 12.12
N THR A 169 14.57 -21.56 11.77
CA THR A 169 15.54 -22.11 12.72
C THR A 169 16.04 -21.06 13.71
N LEU A 170 16.39 -19.88 13.20
CA LEU A 170 16.94 -18.77 13.97
C LEU A 170 15.97 -18.26 15.05
N VAL A 171 14.69 -18.12 14.72
CA VAL A 171 13.68 -17.51 15.60
C VAL A 171 12.86 -18.55 16.37
N ALA A 172 13.18 -19.84 16.23
CA ALA A 172 12.55 -20.91 16.99
C ALA A 172 12.65 -20.64 18.50
N GLY A 173 11.49 -20.55 19.17
CA GLY A 173 11.40 -20.21 20.60
C GLY A 173 11.71 -18.74 20.94
N ARG A 174 11.89 -17.87 19.93
CA ARG A 174 12.24 -16.45 20.10
C ARG A 174 11.15 -15.50 19.60
N VAL A 175 10.08 -16.02 19.00
CA VAL A 175 8.88 -15.23 18.69
C VAL A 175 8.09 -15.01 19.97
N LEU A 176 7.82 -13.75 20.31
CA LEU A 176 7.04 -13.41 21.49
C LEU A 176 5.59 -13.89 21.33
N PRO A 177 4.96 -14.41 22.41
CA PRO A 177 3.60 -14.90 22.33
C PRO A 177 2.63 -13.75 22.05
N ARG A 178 1.54 -14.07 21.33
CA ARG A 178 0.40 -13.18 21.23
C ARG A 178 -0.33 -13.15 22.58
N PRO A 179 -0.67 -11.96 23.10
CA PRO A 179 -1.63 -11.83 24.20
C PRO A 179 -2.98 -12.52 23.90
N PRO A 180 -3.75 -12.91 24.94
CA PRO A 180 -5.14 -13.34 24.76
C PRO A 180 -5.98 -12.29 24.04
N ASP A 181 -7.07 -12.69 23.39
CA ASP A 181 -7.88 -11.79 22.54
C ASP A 181 -8.36 -10.53 23.27
N GLU A 182 -8.76 -10.66 24.54
CA GLU A 182 -9.19 -9.52 25.36
C GLU A 182 -8.06 -8.49 25.56
N GLU A 183 -6.87 -8.95 25.97
CA GLU A 183 -5.69 -8.10 26.14
C GLU A 183 -5.23 -7.54 24.78
N TRP A 184 -5.26 -8.35 23.72
CA TRP A 184 -4.90 -7.91 22.37
C TRP A 184 -5.80 -6.77 21.88
N ASN A 185 -7.12 -6.91 22.02
CA ASN A 185 -8.07 -5.89 21.60
C ASN A 185 -7.92 -4.60 22.42
N ALA A 186 -7.64 -4.72 23.73
CA ALA A 186 -7.36 -3.58 24.58
C ALA A 186 -6.07 -2.85 24.15
N LEU A 187 -5.02 -3.58 23.78
CA LEU A 187 -3.77 -3.01 23.26
C LEU A 187 -3.96 -2.33 21.90
N VAL A 188 -4.76 -2.91 21.01
CA VAL A 188 -5.10 -2.27 19.72
C VAL A 188 -5.82 -0.94 19.96
N ALA A 189 -6.85 -0.93 20.82
CA ALA A 189 -7.58 0.28 21.16
C ALA A 189 -6.67 1.33 21.83
N GLN A 190 -5.77 0.90 22.72
CA GLN A 190 -4.76 1.78 23.32
C GLN A 190 -3.81 2.37 22.27
N GLY A 191 -3.35 1.57 21.31
CA GLY A 191 -2.48 2.04 20.23
C GLY A 191 -3.18 3.05 19.32
N GLN A 192 -4.46 2.85 19.02
CA GLN A 192 -5.27 3.82 18.28
C GLN A 192 -5.41 5.15 19.03
N ALA A 193 -5.75 5.10 20.32
CA ALA A 193 -5.82 6.31 21.14
C ALA A 193 -4.48 7.05 21.22
N ARG A 194 -3.36 6.31 21.38
CA ARG A 194 -2.02 6.89 21.34
C ARG A 194 -1.72 7.58 20.00
N ALA A 195 -2.11 6.96 18.89
CA ALA A 195 -1.92 7.55 17.57
C ALA A 195 -2.71 8.86 17.43
N GLU A 196 -3.97 8.90 17.86
CA GLU A 196 -4.82 10.11 17.87
C GLU A 196 -4.22 11.22 18.74
N GLU A 197 -3.64 10.86 19.88
CA GLU A 197 -2.94 11.77 20.81
C GLU A 197 -1.50 12.10 20.37
N GLN A 198 -1.04 11.59 19.23
CA GLN A 198 0.33 11.77 18.70
C GLN A 198 1.42 11.27 19.66
N VAL A 199 1.13 10.22 20.43
CA VAL A 199 2.07 9.57 21.33
C VAL A 199 2.86 8.50 20.56
N PRO A 200 4.20 8.61 20.47
CA PRO A 200 5.03 7.66 19.71
C PRO A 200 5.11 6.27 20.34
N PRO A 201 5.49 5.22 19.57
CA PRO A 201 5.59 5.21 18.11
C PRO A 201 4.25 4.88 17.43
N GLY A 202 4.12 5.18 16.13
CA GLY A 202 3.02 4.76 15.26
C GLY A 202 1.99 5.84 14.91
N TYR A 203 2.10 7.05 15.45
CA TYR A 203 1.11 8.10 15.17
C TYR A 203 1.15 8.60 13.72
N LEU A 204 2.24 8.37 12.98
CA LEU A 204 2.29 8.68 11.55
C LEU A 204 1.51 7.70 10.68
N ASP A 205 1.03 6.59 11.24
CA ASP A 205 0.24 5.59 10.52
C ASP A 205 -1.28 5.74 10.69
N LEU A 206 -1.75 6.89 11.19
CA LEU A 206 -3.19 7.19 11.34
C LEU A 206 -4.01 6.93 10.06
N GLY A 207 -3.45 7.21 8.88
CA GLY A 207 -4.10 6.96 7.59
C GLY A 207 -4.29 5.48 7.22
N LYS A 208 -3.74 4.55 8.02
CA LYS A 208 -3.86 3.09 7.81
C LYS A 208 -4.90 2.43 8.72
N ALA A 209 -5.65 3.23 9.50
CA ALA A 209 -6.61 2.74 10.49
C ALA A 209 -7.63 1.73 9.91
N ASP A 210 -8.09 1.97 8.68
CA ASP A 210 -9.14 1.15 8.04
C ASP A 210 -8.61 0.00 7.18
N GLN A 211 -7.29 -0.09 6.98
CA GLN A 211 -6.68 -1.07 6.06
C GLN A 211 -6.31 -2.38 6.75
N LEU A 212 -6.06 -2.35 8.07
CA LEU A 212 -5.53 -3.46 8.84
C LEU A 212 -6.37 -3.69 10.11
N PRO A 213 -6.50 -4.93 10.62
CA PRO A 213 -7.24 -5.19 11.87
C PRO A 213 -6.64 -4.48 13.09
N GLU A 214 -5.35 -4.13 13.04
CA GLU A 214 -4.65 -3.37 14.08
C GLU A 214 -4.67 -1.86 13.80
N GLY A 215 -5.08 -1.43 12.60
CA GLY A 215 -5.01 -0.05 12.16
C GLY A 215 -3.64 0.59 12.40
N ALA A 216 -3.64 1.79 13.00
CA ALA A 216 -2.44 2.53 13.38
C ALA A 216 -1.68 1.94 14.60
N ALA A 217 -2.20 0.88 15.24
CA ALA A 217 -1.58 0.32 16.45
C ALA A 217 -0.38 -0.61 16.19
N GLY A 218 -0.03 -0.90 14.93
CA GLY A 218 1.03 -1.85 14.56
C GLY A 218 2.37 -1.54 15.25
N ASP A 219 2.91 -0.34 15.03
CA ASP A 219 4.18 0.10 15.61
C ASP A 219 4.15 0.10 17.15
N PHE A 220 3.04 0.54 17.74
CA PHE A 220 2.83 0.48 19.19
C PHE A 220 2.90 -0.95 19.72
N LEU A 221 2.28 -1.93 19.04
CA LEU A 221 2.30 -3.32 19.46
C LEU A 221 3.71 -3.91 19.40
N VAL A 222 4.48 -3.60 18.34
CA VAL A 222 5.90 -4.00 18.22
C VAL A 222 6.71 -3.45 19.40
N TYR A 223 6.57 -2.15 19.69
CA TYR A 223 7.24 -1.49 20.80
C TYR A 223 6.83 -2.07 22.16
N TRP A 224 5.54 -2.21 22.43
CA TRP A 224 5.00 -2.72 23.69
C TRP A 224 5.48 -4.14 23.98
N GLN A 225 5.45 -5.04 22.99
CA GLN A 225 5.91 -6.42 23.17
C GLN A 225 7.39 -6.48 23.50
N SER A 226 8.20 -5.64 22.82
CA SER A 226 9.64 -5.52 23.05
C SER A 226 9.95 -4.99 24.46
N VAL A 227 9.26 -3.93 24.87
CA VAL A 227 9.36 -3.32 26.20
C VAL A 227 9.02 -4.33 27.28
N ARG A 228 7.88 -5.02 27.17
CA ARG A 228 7.46 -5.98 28.20
C ARG A 228 8.44 -7.12 28.36
N GLU A 229 9.00 -7.63 27.27
CA GLU A 229 9.98 -8.69 27.35
C GLU A 229 11.29 -8.22 27.99
N ALA A 230 11.77 -7.02 27.64
CA ALA A 230 12.98 -6.44 28.23
C ALA A 230 12.80 -6.16 29.73
N VAL A 231 11.64 -5.61 30.13
CA VAL A 231 11.26 -5.42 31.53
C VAL A 231 11.21 -6.75 32.27
N ARG A 232 10.57 -7.77 31.70
CA ARG A 232 10.47 -9.11 32.30
C ARG A 232 11.84 -9.74 32.54
N ARG A 233 12.81 -9.52 31.65
CA ARG A 233 14.19 -10.02 31.78
C ARG A 233 15.12 -9.06 32.54
N GLY A 234 14.67 -7.84 32.84
CA GLY A 234 15.49 -6.80 33.46
C GLY A 234 16.69 -6.37 32.60
N LEU A 235 16.53 -6.31 31.29
CA LEU A 235 17.58 -5.98 30.33
C LEU A 235 17.36 -4.58 29.71
N ASP A 236 18.46 -3.99 29.25
CA ASP A 236 18.38 -2.91 28.24
C ASP A 236 17.70 -3.45 26.97
N LEU A 237 17.16 -2.54 26.15
CA LEU A 237 16.42 -2.90 24.94
C LEU A 237 17.02 -2.21 23.71
N ILE A 238 17.33 -3.01 22.70
CA ILE A 238 17.62 -2.57 21.34
C ILE A 238 16.45 -2.99 20.46
N ILE A 239 15.82 -2.06 19.76
CA ILE A 239 14.89 -2.38 18.66
C ILE A 239 15.63 -2.13 17.35
N VAL A 240 15.67 -3.15 16.50
CA VAL A 240 16.24 -3.05 15.15
C VAL A 240 15.09 -2.82 14.18
N THR A 241 15.07 -1.65 13.53
CA THR A 241 14.08 -1.28 12.53
C THR A 241 14.74 -0.57 11.37
N GLY A 242 14.29 -0.87 10.15
CA GLY A 242 14.63 -0.12 8.94
C GLY A 242 13.75 1.11 8.73
N ASP A 243 12.77 1.36 9.61
CA ASP A 243 11.95 2.55 9.55
C ASP A 243 12.72 3.75 10.13
N GLU A 244 12.53 4.90 9.51
CA GLU A 244 13.20 6.16 9.79
C GLU A 244 12.21 7.27 10.15
N LYS A 245 10.92 6.96 10.33
CA LYS A 245 9.90 7.94 10.74
C LYS A 245 10.26 8.69 12.03
N GLU A 246 9.76 9.93 12.12
CA GLU A 246 10.01 10.83 13.26
C GLU A 246 9.30 10.43 14.55
N ASP A 247 8.33 9.52 14.50
CA ASP A 247 7.64 8.97 15.66
C ASP A 247 8.42 7.82 16.30
N TRP A 248 9.48 7.32 15.65
CA TRP A 248 10.45 6.40 16.27
C TRP A 248 11.73 7.12 16.68
N TRP A 249 12.22 8.03 15.83
CA TRP A 249 13.54 8.63 15.96
C TRP A 249 13.51 10.07 16.45
N TRP A 250 14.30 10.37 17.49
CA TRP A 250 14.69 11.74 17.77
C TRP A 250 15.69 12.21 16.70
N ARG A 251 15.32 13.25 15.96
CA ARG A 251 16.12 13.80 14.86
C ARG A 251 16.65 15.19 15.19
N ASN A 252 17.90 15.45 14.79
CA ASN A 252 18.49 16.79 14.78
C ASN A 252 18.91 17.15 13.35
N ARG A 253 18.30 18.20 12.77
CA ARG A 253 18.52 18.61 11.37
C ARG A 253 18.40 17.45 10.37
N GLY A 254 17.40 16.59 10.59
CA GLY A 254 17.15 15.42 9.76
C GLY A 254 18.02 14.20 10.07
N VAL A 255 19.02 14.30 10.95
CA VAL A 255 19.86 13.14 11.32
C VAL A 255 19.26 12.44 12.56
N PRO A 256 19.01 11.13 12.52
CA PRO A 256 18.59 10.37 13.71
C PRO A 256 19.72 10.34 14.74
N ILE A 257 19.41 10.70 15.99
CA ILE A 257 20.38 10.75 17.09
C ILE A 257 20.01 9.86 18.28
N GLY A 258 18.83 9.22 18.24
CA GLY A 258 18.39 8.25 19.23
C GLY A 258 16.91 7.92 19.09
N PRO A 259 16.35 7.07 19.97
CA PRO A 259 14.91 6.89 20.10
C PRO A 259 14.23 8.22 20.48
N ARG A 260 12.92 8.32 20.23
CA ARG A 260 12.12 9.42 20.78
C ARG A 260 12.26 9.55 22.30
N GLN A 261 12.26 10.78 22.78
CA GLN A 261 12.42 11.09 24.20
C GLN A 261 11.32 10.40 25.02
N GLU A 262 10.08 10.48 24.53
CA GLU A 262 8.90 9.92 25.17
C GLU A 262 9.01 8.40 25.30
N MET A 263 9.53 7.71 24.28
CA MET A 263 9.79 6.27 24.32
C MET A 263 10.90 5.93 25.32
N THR A 264 11.97 6.72 25.34
CA THR A 264 13.08 6.51 26.27
C THR A 264 12.65 6.70 27.72
N GLU A 265 11.89 7.75 28.01
CA GLU A 265 11.34 8.04 29.34
C GLU A 265 10.33 6.97 29.78
N GLU A 266 9.43 6.54 28.87
CA GLU A 266 8.46 5.48 29.13
C GLU A 266 9.16 4.16 29.45
N PHE A 267 10.14 3.74 28.63
CA PHE A 267 10.89 2.51 28.87
C PHE A 267 11.71 2.59 30.15
N HIS A 268 12.42 3.70 30.40
CA HIS A 268 13.24 3.89 31.59
C HIS A 268 12.39 3.74 32.87
N ARG A 269 11.21 4.38 32.89
CA ARG A 269 10.26 4.28 34.00
C ARG A 269 9.73 2.85 34.18
N LEU A 270 9.32 2.18 33.11
CA LEU A 270 8.73 0.82 33.18
C LEU A 270 9.76 -0.25 33.57
N SER A 271 11.03 -0.04 33.21
CA SER A 271 12.11 -1.01 33.42
C SER A 271 12.92 -0.80 34.69
N GLY A 272 12.61 0.25 35.46
CA GLY A 272 13.37 0.60 36.67
C GLY A 272 14.78 1.09 36.36
N GLY A 273 14.96 1.79 35.24
CA GLY A 273 16.19 2.49 34.91
C GLY A 273 16.99 1.96 33.72
N ARG A 274 16.43 1.04 32.93
CA ARG A 274 17.10 0.47 31.75
C ARG A 274 17.06 1.42 30.56
N ARG A 275 17.95 1.17 29.59
CA ARG A 275 18.18 2.03 28.43
C ARG A 275 17.55 1.45 27.17
N LEU A 276 16.90 2.32 26.40
CA LEU A 276 16.35 2.02 25.08
C LEU A 276 17.31 2.51 23.99
N PHE A 277 17.48 1.71 22.96
CA PHE A 277 18.25 2.03 21.77
C PHE A 277 17.47 1.65 20.52
N LEU A 278 17.65 2.42 19.45
CA LEU A 278 17.21 2.05 18.11
C LEU A 278 18.44 1.87 17.23
N LEU A 279 18.41 0.82 16.40
CA LEU A 279 19.44 0.58 15.38
C LEU A 279 18.78 0.28 14.04
N ARG A 280 19.34 0.83 12.97
CA ARG A 280 19.04 0.36 11.62
C ARG A 280 19.82 -0.93 11.32
N PRO A 281 19.40 -1.75 10.36
CA PRO A 281 20.15 -2.94 9.95
C PRO A 281 21.61 -2.64 9.60
N SER A 282 21.87 -1.51 8.94
CA SER A 282 23.21 -1.02 8.62
C SER A 282 24.02 -0.64 9.87
N ASP A 283 23.41 0.04 10.85
CA ASP A 283 24.06 0.40 12.11
C ASP A 283 24.45 -0.83 12.92
N LEU A 284 23.60 -1.86 12.89
CA LEU A 284 23.85 -3.16 13.51
C LEU A 284 25.02 -3.88 12.82
N LEU A 285 25.03 -3.93 11.48
CA LEU A 285 26.13 -4.52 10.70
C LEU A 285 27.46 -3.79 10.93
N LYS A 286 27.48 -2.44 10.94
CA LYS A 286 28.68 -1.63 11.26
C LYS A 286 29.28 -1.96 12.62
N ARG A 287 28.47 -2.46 13.56
CA ARG A 287 28.86 -2.79 14.94
C ARG A 287 28.97 -4.29 15.19
N SER A 288 28.92 -5.11 14.14
CA SER A 288 29.04 -6.57 14.20
C SER A 288 30.35 -7.03 14.88
N SER A 289 31.41 -6.24 14.81
CA SER A 289 32.68 -6.50 15.51
C SER A 289 32.53 -6.54 17.03
N ALA A 290 31.59 -5.79 17.61
CA ALA A 290 31.29 -5.85 19.05
C ALA A 290 30.69 -7.21 19.47
N LEU A 291 30.21 -7.99 18.50
CA LEU A 291 29.70 -9.35 18.67
C LEU A 291 30.71 -10.41 18.21
N ASP A 292 31.94 -10.04 17.85
CA ASP A 292 32.93 -10.93 17.23
C ASP A 292 32.47 -11.54 15.89
N VAL A 293 31.57 -10.87 15.17
CA VAL A 293 31.13 -11.30 13.83
C VAL A 293 31.91 -10.52 12.78
N GLN A 294 32.55 -11.25 11.86
CA GLN A 294 33.15 -10.67 10.66
C GLN A 294 32.11 -10.68 9.55
N ILE A 295 31.97 -9.56 8.85
CA ILE A 295 31.03 -9.37 7.74
C ILE A 295 31.77 -8.80 6.54
N ASP A 296 31.13 -8.85 5.37
CA ASP A 296 31.64 -8.15 4.19
C ASP A 296 31.60 -6.62 4.42
N PRO A 297 32.67 -5.88 4.11
CA PRO A 297 32.70 -4.42 4.23
C PRO A 297 31.59 -3.69 3.44
N SER A 298 31.04 -4.30 2.37
CA SER A 298 29.95 -3.71 1.59
C SER A 298 28.58 -3.93 2.22
N SER A 299 28.42 -4.92 3.10
CA SER A 299 27.10 -5.29 3.63
C SER A 299 26.39 -4.17 4.39
N PRO A 300 27.05 -3.34 5.22
CA PRO A 300 26.38 -2.20 5.82
C PRO A 300 25.88 -1.16 4.82
N ASP A 301 26.65 -0.90 3.76
CA ASP A 301 26.28 0.06 2.71
C ASP A 301 25.13 -0.50 1.86
N ASP A 302 25.15 -1.79 1.55
CA ASP A 302 24.03 -2.50 0.89
C ASP A 302 22.77 -2.48 1.77
N ALA A 303 22.93 -2.54 3.09
CA ALA A 303 21.83 -2.47 4.05
C ALA A 303 21.22 -1.06 4.23
N ASP A 304 22.03 -0.01 4.03
CA ASP A 304 21.63 1.39 4.02
C ASP A 304 20.93 1.81 2.72
N ARG A 305 20.99 1.00 1.66
CA ARG A 305 20.30 1.34 0.41
C ARG A 305 18.80 1.34 0.64
N GLU A 306 18.19 2.50 0.42
CA GLU A 306 16.74 2.62 0.36
C GLU A 306 16.22 1.72 -0.76
N PHE A 307 15.53 0.66 -0.37
CA PHE A 307 14.66 0.00 -1.32
C PHE A 307 13.47 0.93 -1.52
N PRO A 308 13.10 1.26 -2.78
CA PRO A 308 11.81 1.86 -2.99
C PRO A 308 10.81 0.98 -2.24
N GLN A 309 10.09 1.57 -1.28
CA GLN A 309 8.93 0.90 -0.71
C GLN A 309 8.17 0.39 -1.92
N ALA A 310 7.85 -0.92 -1.93
CA ALA A 310 6.97 -1.41 -2.98
C ALA A 310 5.78 -0.47 -2.93
N GLU A 311 5.61 0.37 -3.96
CA GLU A 311 4.44 1.22 -4.05
C GLU A 311 3.30 0.24 -3.80
N VAL A 312 2.57 0.43 -2.69
CA VAL A 312 1.33 -0.29 -2.49
C VAL A 312 0.48 0.25 -3.61
N VAL A 313 0.51 -0.45 -4.74
CA VAL A 313 -0.26 -0.06 -5.91
C VAL A 313 -1.70 -0.17 -5.45
N SER A 314 -2.33 0.98 -5.30
CA SER A 314 -3.69 1.11 -4.83
C SER A 314 -4.61 1.32 -6.02
N TRP A 315 -5.89 1.09 -5.79
CA TRP A 315 -6.90 1.49 -6.77
C TRP A 315 -6.84 3.00 -6.99
N THR A 316 -6.82 3.41 -8.25
CA THR A 316 -6.94 4.84 -8.62
C THR A 316 -8.37 5.14 -9.04
N PRO A 317 -8.85 6.40 -8.92
CA PRO A 317 -10.19 6.79 -9.37
C PRO A 317 -10.49 6.35 -10.82
N ARG A 318 -9.50 6.52 -11.70
CA ARG A 318 -9.58 6.10 -13.10
C ARG A 318 -9.76 4.58 -13.25
N ALA A 319 -9.02 3.79 -12.48
CA ALA A 319 -9.11 2.33 -12.55
C ALA A 319 -10.43 1.79 -11.98
N VAL A 320 -10.93 2.41 -10.90
CA VAL A 320 -12.25 2.08 -10.34
C VAL A 320 -13.36 2.40 -11.34
N ASP A 321 -13.36 3.60 -11.93
CA ASP A 321 -14.35 4.00 -12.94
C ASP A 321 -14.33 3.08 -14.16
N GLU A 322 -13.15 2.73 -14.67
CA GLU A 322 -13.04 1.82 -15.81
C GLU A 322 -13.50 0.39 -15.47
N LEU A 323 -13.20 -0.11 -14.26
CA LEU A 323 -13.69 -1.40 -13.81
C LEU A 323 -15.22 -1.43 -13.74
N LEU A 324 -15.83 -0.44 -13.08
CA LEU A 324 -17.29 -0.33 -12.96
C LEU A 324 -17.95 -0.17 -14.34
N SER A 325 -17.33 0.61 -15.23
CA SER A 325 -17.77 0.78 -16.61
C SER A 325 -17.73 -0.53 -17.40
N ARG A 326 -16.65 -1.33 -17.28
CA ARG A 326 -16.54 -2.64 -17.94
C ARG A 326 -17.55 -3.64 -17.41
N LEU A 327 -17.72 -3.74 -16.09
CA LEU A 327 -18.78 -4.55 -15.49
C LEU A 327 -20.15 -4.16 -16.02
N GLY A 328 -20.44 -2.86 -16.11
CA GLY A 328 -21.68 -2.33 -16.69
C GLY A 328 -21.88 -2.74 -18.15
N ARG A 329 -20.84 -2.62 -19.00
CA ARG A 329 -20.86 -3.03 -20.41
C ARG A 329 -21.05 -4.55 -20.58
N GLU A 330 -20.48 -5.34 -19.69
CA GLU A 330 -20.65 -6.81 -19.65
C GLU A 330 -22.01 -7.24 -19.07
N GLY A 331 -22.89 -6.30 -18.70
CA GLY A 331 -24.19 -6.60 -18.11
C GLY A 331 -24.13 -7.04 -16.64
N ARG A 332 -22.97 -6.94 -15.99
CA ARG A 332 -22.75 -7.28 -14.57
C ARG A 332 -23.14 -6.13 -13.64
N ARG A 333 -24.38 -5.63 -13.81
CA ARG A 333 -24.93 -4.56 -12.96
C ARG A 333 -25.10 -4.99 -11.51
N ASP A 334 -25.31 -6.28 -11.29
CA ASP A 334 -25.29 -6.92 -9.97
C ASP A 334 -23.99 -6.61 -9.21
N LEU A 335 -22.84 -6.77 -9.86
CA LEU A 335 -21.54 -6.49 -9.24
C LEU A 335 -21.31 -4.99 -9.03
N VAL A 336 -21.73 -4.13 -9.97
CA VAL A 336 -21.66 -2.68 -9.80
C VAL A 336 -22.45 -2.22 -8.58
N SER A 337 -23.69 -2.71 -8.44
CA SER A 337 -24.53 -2.42 -7.27
C SER A 337 -23.92 -2.94 -5.98
N VAL A 338 -23.37 -4.16 -5.98
CA VAL A 338 -22.74 -4.74 -4.78
C VAL A 338 -21.50 -3.97 -4.36
N ILE A 339 -20.66 -3.54 -5.29
CA ILE A 339 -19.46 -2.75 -4.99
C ILE A 339 -19.87 -1.38 -4.42
N GLY A 340 -20.83 -0.69 -5.06
CA GLY A 340 -21.30 0.60 -4.60
C GLY A 340 -21.97 0.54 -3.22
N GLU A 341 -22.82 -0.45 -2.98
CA GLU A 341 -23.48 -0.62 -1.67
C GLU A 341 -22.49 -1.06 -0.59
N ALA A 342 -21.51 -1.90 -0.92
CA ALA A 342 -20.44 -2.23 0.01
C ALA A 342 -19.63 -0.99 0.40
N ALA A 343 -19.29 -0.12 -0.57
CA ALA A 343 -18.63 1.16 -0.29
C ALA A 343 -19.46 2.04 0.64
N ARG A 344 -20.76 2.23 0.34
CA ARG A 344 -21.70 3.00 1.17
C ARG A 344 -21.83 2.47 2.61
N LEU A 345 -21.56 1.19 2.83
CA LEU A 345 -21.58 0.53 4.13
C LEU A 345 -20.20 0.48 4.81
N GLY A 346 -19.23 1.30 4.37
CA GLY A 346 -17.87 1.32 4.93
C GLY A 346 -17.00 0.15 4.47
N GLY A 347 -17.24 -0.35 3.26
CA GLY A 347 -16.41 -1.36 2.59
C GLY A 347 -16.81 -2.82 2.81
N THR A 348 -17.89 -3.12 3.55
CA THR A 348 -18.34 -4.50 3.80
C THR A 348 -19.84 -4.67 3.56
N ILE A 349 -20.22 -5.71 2.81
CA ILE A 349 -21.63 -6.08 2.57
C ILE A 349 -21.88 -7.54 2.96
N THR A 350 -22.94 -7.79 3.74
CA THR A 350 -23.29 -9.14 4.19
C THR A 350 -23.83 -9.98 3.04
N ARG A 351 -23.73 -11.31 3.15
CA ARG A 351 -24.32 -12.23 2.18
C ARG A 351 -25.80 -11.93 1.96
N ASP A 352 -26.58 -11.76 3.03
CA ASP A 352 -28.02 -11.58 2.91
C ASP A 352 -28.37 -10.24 2.24
N ALA A 353 -27.59 -9.19 2.50
CA ALA A 353 -27.73 -7.91 1.79
C ALA A 353 -27.41 -8.04 0.30
N VAL A 354 -26.42 -8.86 -0.09
CA VAL A 354 -26.14 -9.15 -1.51
C VAL A 354 -27.32 -9.82 -2.20
N TYR A 355 -27.98 -10.79 -1.54
CA TYR A 355 -29.14 -11.49 -2.12
C TYR A 355 -30.32 -10.54 -2.30
N GLN A 356 -30.62 -9.73 -1.28
CA GLN A 356 -31.67 -8.73 -1.34
C GLN A 356 -31.41 -7.70 -2.46
N LEU A 357 -30.18 -7.17 -2.51
CA LEU A 357 -29.78 -6.16 -3.49
C LEU A 357 -29.83 -6.69 -4.93
N CYS A 358 -29.44 -7.95 -5.14
CA CYS A 358 -29.40 -8.56 -6.48
C CYS A 358 -30.70 -9.26 -6.86
N GLY A 359 -31.68 -9.35 -5.97
CA GLY A 359 -32.92 -10.11 -6.17
C GLY A 359 -32.67 -11.60 -6.41
N TYR A 360 -31.71 -12.18 -5.70
CA TYR A 360 -31.36 -13.59 -5.83
C TYR A 360 -32.23 -14.47 -4.93
N ASP A 361 -32.56 -15.64 -5.45
CA ASP A 361 -33.18 -16.71 -4.66
C ASP A 361 -32.19 -17.28 -3.63
N ASP A 362 -32.68 -17.65 -2.45
CA ASP A 362 -31.88 -18.16 -1.32
C ASP A 362 -31.09 -19.43 -1.66
N GLU A 363 -31.53 -20.21 -2.65
CA GLU A 363 -30.87 -21.42 -3.14
C GLU A 363 -29.70 -21.13 -4.09
N ARG A 364 -29.60 -19.91 -4.64
CA ARG A 364 -28.51 -19.55 -5.56
C ARG A 364 -27.16 -19.58 -4.84
N MET A 365 -26.16 -20.24 -5.43
CA MET A 365 -24.80 -20.21 -4.90
C MET A 365 -24.02 -18.98 -5.40
N LEU A 366 -23.29 -18.29 -4.52
CA LEU A 366 -22.37 -17.20 -4.87
C LEU A 366 -20.96 -17.69 -5.25
N ARG A 367 -20.82 -18.94 -5.70
CA ARG A 367 -19.50 -19.50 -6.08
C ARG A 367 -18.97 -18.79 -7.32
N GLY A 368 -17.76 -18.26 -7.23
CA GLY A 368 -17.12 -17.53 -8.33
C GLY A 368 -17.73 -16.17 -8.63
N PHE A 369 -18.55 -15.63 -7.73
CA PHE A 369 -19.21 -14.33 -7.88
C PHE A 369 -18.21 -13.19 -8.13
N THR A 370 -17.01 -13.26 -7.53
CA THR A 370 -15.92 -12.29 -7.63
C THR A 370 -15.01 -12.48 -8.85
N ARG A 371 -15.15 -13.56 -9.63
CA ARG A 371 -14.26 -13.84 -10.78
C ARG A 371 -14.25 -12.74 -11.86
N PRO A 372 -15.38 -12.10 -12.21
CA PRO A 372 -15.37 -11.04 -13.21
C PRO A 372 -14.57 -9.82 -12.76
N THR A 373 -14.65 -9.45 -11.47
CA THR A 373 -13.87 -8.32 -10.96
C THR A 373 -12.39 -8.65 -10.95
N ALA A 374 -12.01 -9.88 -10.57
CA ALA A 374 -10.62 -10.34 -10.65
C ALA A 374 -10.08 -10.37 -12.09
N ARG A 375 -10.88 -10.83 -13.07
CA ARG A 375 -10.49 -10.83 -14.48
C ARG A 375 -10.29 -9.41 -15.00
N ILE A 376 -11.25 -8.52 -14.77
CA ILE A 376 -11.14 -7.13 -15.23
C ILE A 376 -9.96 -6.43 -14.56
N THR A 377 -9.68 -6.73 -13.29
CA THR A 377 -8.48 -6.21 -12.59
C THR A 377 -7.20 -6.61 -13.34
N ALA A 378 -7.06 -7.89 -13.69
CA ALA A 378 -5.90 -8.36 -14.47
C ALA A 378 -5.83 -7.73 -15.88
N ASP A 379 -6.97 -7.48 -16.52
CA ASP A 379 -7.02 -6.78 -17.81
C ASP A 379 -6.49 -5.33 -17.64
N LEU A 380 -6.94 -4.61 -16.61
CA LEU A 380 -6.49 -3.23 -16.30
C LEU A 380 -5.01 -3.15 -15.96
N GLU A 381 -4.45 -4.15 -15.29
CA GLU A 381 -3.01 -4.28 -15.03
C GLU A 381 -2.24 -4.46 -16.34
N SER A 382 -2.70 -5.36 -17.22
CA SER A 382 -2.05 -5.64 -18.50
C SER A 382 -2.07 -4.43 -19.45
N GLU A 383 -3.08 -3.58 -19.34
CA GLU A 383 -3.26 -2.36 -20.12
C GLU A 383 -2.54 -1.14 -19.52
N GLY A 384 -1.92 -1.29 -18.35
CA GLY A 384 -1.23 -0.21 -17.64
C GLY A 384 -2.17 0.87 -17.08
N ILE A 385 -3.48 0.57 -16.94
CA ILE A 385 -4.44 1.43 -16.25
C ILE A 385 -4.26 1.29 -14.73
N LEU A 386 -3.95 0.06 -14.27
CA LEU A 386 -3.40 -0.19 -12.95
C LEU A 386 -1.87 -0.33 -13.06
N PRO A 387 -1.07 0.40 -12.27
CA PRO A 387 0.39 0.37 -12.39
C PRO A 387 1.04 -0.94 -11.90
N GLY A 388 0.27 -1.83 -11.27
CA GLY A 388 0.73 -3.08 -10.69
C GLY A 388 -0.39 -3.82 -9.94
N PRO A 389 -0.06 -4.98 -9.33
CA PRO A 389 -1.04 -5.82 -8.66
C PRO A 389 -1.64 -5.13 -7.43
N VAL A 390 -2.97 -5.10 -7.36
CA VAL A 390 -3.75 -4.45 -6.30
C VAL A 390 -4.51 -5.46 -5.43
N THR A 391 -4.99 -5.01 -4.27
CA THR A 391 -5.98 -5.78 -3.49
C THR A 391 -7.21 -6.06 -4.35
N PRO A 392 -7.74 -7.31 -4.38
CA PRO A 392 -8.90 -7.63 -5.21
C PRO A 392 -10.10 -6.73 -4.90
N MET A 393 -10.75 -6.21 -5.95
CA MET A 393 -11.94 -5.35 -5.85
C MET A 393 -13.06 -5.95 -5.00
N LEU A 394 -13.21 -7.28 -4.98
CA LEU A 394 -14.13 -7.98 -4.07
C LEU A 394 -13.44 -9.20 -3.45
N THR A 395 -13.37 -9.22 -2.12
CA THR A 395 -12.84 -10.35 -1.34
C THR A 395 -13.96 -11.04 -0.59
N SER A 396 -13.97 -12.39 -0.62
CA SER A 396 -14.95 -13.21 0.09
C SER A 396 -14.51 -13.51 1.52
N VAL A 397 -15.39 -13.25 2.49
CA VAL A 397 -15.17 -13.57 3.90
C VAL A 397 -16.00 -14.79 4.28
N TYR A 398 -15.35 -15.81 4.85
CA TYR A 398 -15.99 -17.06 5.26
C TYR A 398 -15.99 -17.20 6.79
N ARG A 399 -16.97 -17.91 7.33
CA ARG A 399 -16.91 -18.47 8.69
C ARG A 399 -16.17 -19.80 8.68
N ASP A 400 -15.84 -20.31 9.87
CA ASP A 400 -15.14 -21.58 10.09
C ASP A 400 -15.83 -22.80 9.44
N ASP A 401 -17.13 -22.71 9.12
CA ASP A 401 -17.92 -23.72 8.40
C ASP A 401 -17.85 -23.59 6.86
N ALA A 402 -16.93 -22.79 6.34
CA ALA A 402 -16.76 -22.47 4.91
C ALA A 402 -17.98 -21.80 4.25
N ARG A 403 -18.91 -21.24 5.04
CA ARG A 403 -20.04 -20.47 4.52
C ARG A 403 -19.65 -19.01 4.30
N LEU A 404 -19.92 -18.50 3.10
CA LEU A 404 -19.72 -17.08 2.78
C LEU A 404 -20.59 -16.22 3.70
N THR A 405 -19.96 -15.29 4.40
CA THR A 405 -20.61 -14.40 5.37
C THR A 405 -20.75 -12.98 4.83
N SER A 406 -19.71 -12.46 4.18
CA SER A 406 -19.72 -11.12 3.60
C SER A 406 -18.75 -11.01 2.42
N LEU A 407 -18.92 -9.93 1.65
CA LEU A 407 -17.95 -9.46 0.66
C LEU A 407 -17.34 -8.15 1.15
N ARG A 408 -16.05 -7.94 0.87
CA ARG A 408 -15.34 -6.70 1.18
C ARG A 408 -14.78 -6.04 -0.06
N VAL A 409 -14.84 -4.71 -0.08
CA VAL A 409 -14.20 -3.82 -1.05
C VAL A 409 -12.99 -3.15 -0.36
N PRO A 410 -11.87 -2.89 -1.06
CA PRO A 410 -10.73 -2.20 -0.47
C PRO A 410 -11.09 -0.80 0.06
N ALA A 411 -10.49 -0.37 1.17
CA ALA A 411 -10.81 0.91 1.82
C ALA A 411 -10.57 2.11 0.89
N GLU A 412 -9.51 2.07 0.10
CA GLU A 412 -9.21 3.11 -0.90
C GLU A 412 -10.31 3.24 -1.97
N VAL A 413 -10.99 2.14 -2.31
CA VAL A 413 -12.11 2.16 -3.26
C VAL A 413 -13.35 2.77 -2.62
N VAL A 414 -13.53 2.63 -1.30
CA VAL A 414 -14.62 3.29 -0.56
C VAL A 414 -14.50 4.80 -0.70
N GLY A 415 -13.35 5.36 -0.36
CA GLY A 415 -13.11 6.81 -0.48
C GLY A 415 -13.29 7.33 -1.91
N ILE A 416 -12.78 6.60 -2.91
CA ILE A 416 -12.95 6.97 -4.34
C ILE A 416 -14.43 7.04 -4.74
N ILE A 417 -15.26 6.08 -4.30
CA ILE A 417 -16.69 6.03 -4.66
C ILE A 417 -17.48 7.10 -3.91
N GLU A 418 -17.13 7.38 -2.65
CA GLU A 418 -17.74 8.43 -1.84
C GLU A 418 -17.44 9.82 -2.43
N GLU A 419 -16.18 10.12 -2.73
CA GLU A 419 -15.77 11.38 -3.36
C GLU A 419 -16.47 11.61 -4.71
N ALA A 420 -16.57 10.57 -5.55
CA ALA A 420 -17.28 10.65 -6.83
C ALA A 420 -18.79 10.88 -6.67
N SER A 421 -19.38 10.44 -5.56
CA SER A 421 -20.80 10.65 -5.25
C SER A 421 -21.05 12.06 -4.73
N ASP A 422 -20.19 12.56 -3.84
CA ASP A 422 -20.23 13.92 -3.32
C ASP A 422 -20.02 14.96 -4.43
N GLU A 423 -19.07 14.74 -5.33
CA GLU A 423 -18.87 15.60 -6.51
C GLU A 423 -20.11 15.64 -7.41
N ALA A 424 -20.80 14.50 -7.58
CA ALA A 424 -22.03 14.43 -8.36
C ALA A 424 -23.20 15.16 -7.69
N GLU A 425 -23.30 15.13 -6.35
CA GLU A 425 -24.29 15.87 -5.56
C GLU A 425 -24.02 17.38 -5.59
N VAL A 426 -22.76 17.80 -5.42
CA VAL A 426 -22.34 19.21 -5.50
C VAL A 426 -22.57 19.78 -6.91
N GLU A 427 -22.29 19.00 -7.96
CA GLU A 427 -22.52 19.44 -9.34
C GLU A 427 -24.01 19.50 -9.68
N THR A 428 -24.84 18.60 -9.14
CA THR A 428 -26.30 18.67 -9.30
C THR A 428 -26.91 19.86 -8.55
N ASP A 429 -26.40 20.22 -7.37
CA ASP A 429 -26.82 21.41 -6.65
C ASP A 429 -26.32 22.70 -7.30
N ALA A 430 -25.10 22.73 -7.86
CA ALA A 430 -24.61 23.87 -8.66
C ALA A 430 -25.44 24.08 -9.95
N ILE A 431 -25.92 23.00 -10.57
CA ILE A 431 -26.81 23.07 -11.73
C ILE A 431 -28.21 23.59 -11.34
N ARG A 432 -28.73 23.20 -10.16
CA ARG A 432 -29.98 23.73 -9.59
C ARG A 432 -29.88 25.23 -9.23
N ILE A 433 -28.71 25.68 -8.75
CA ILE A 433 -28.46 27.06 -8.32
C ILE A 433 -28.09 28.00 -9.49
N GLY A 434 -27.91 27.48 -10.72
CA GLY A 434 -27.94 28.26 -11.95
C GLY A 434 -26.61 28.50 -12.67
N GLY A 435 -25.67 27.56 -12.59
CA GLY A 435 -24.30 27.73 -13.11
C GLY A 435 -23.96 27.19 -14.51
N THR A 436 -24.90 26.84 -15.40
CA THR A 436 -24.54 26.31 -16.74
C THR A 436 -25.36 26.91 -17.87
N LYS A 437 -24.84 26.82 -19.10
CA LYS A 437 -25.55 27.25 -20.32
C LYS A 437 -26.90 26.55 -20.52
N TYR A 438 -27.10 25.36 -19.93
CA TYR A 438 -28.34 24.58 -20.04
C TYR A 438 -29.30 24.77 -18.86
N SER A 439 -28.95 25.59 -17.86
CA SER A 439 -29.84 25.91 -16.73
C SER A 439 -31.22 26.45 -17.15
N PRO A 440 -31.38 27.23 -18.24
CA PRO A 440 -32.71 27.60 -18.74
C PRO A 440 -33.58 26.40 -19.14
N LEU A 441 -32.98 25.35 -19.70
CA LEU A 441 -33.69 24.11 -20.04
C LEU A 441 -34.13 23.35 -18.79
N THR A 442 -33.29 23.30 -17.75
CA THR A 442 -33.65 22.70 -16.46
C THR A 442 -34.87 23.38 -15.85
N ARG A 443 -34.89 24.73 -15.78
CA ARG A 443 -36.04 25.48 -15.24
C ARG A 443 -37.29 25.28 -16.09
N TRP A 444 -37.16 25.37 -17.41
CA TRP A 444 -38.28 25.20 -18.33
C TRP A 444 -38.92 23.82 -18.21
N LEU A 445 -38.12 22.76 -18.03
CA LEU A 445 -38.60 21.39 -17.83
C LEU A 445 -39.28 21.21 -16.47
N LEU A 446 -38.82 21.90 -15.41
CA LEU A 446 -39.47 21.89 -14.10
C LEU A 446 -40.86 22.52 -14.14
N ASP A 447 -41.06 23.52 -14.99
CA ASP A 447 -42.35 24.21 -15.18
C ASP A 447 -43.35 23.45 -16.06
N GLN A 448 -42.98 22.31 -16.66
CA GLN A 448 -43.91 21.50 -17.45
C GLN A 448 -44.84 20.66 -16.56
N ALA A 449 -46.14 20.67 -16.87
CA ALA A 449 -47.22 20.00 -16.12
C ALA A 449 -47.03 18.46 -15.98
N PRO A 450 -47.66 17.82 -14.96
CA PRO A 450 -47.11 16.61 -14.35
C PRO A 450 -47.05 15.32 -15.18
N ASP A 451 -47.89 15.09 -16.20
CA ASP A 451 -48.17 13.70 -16.64
C ASP A 451 -48.02 13.40 -18.14
N GLY A 452 -47.35 14.26 -18.92
CA GLY A 452 -47.20 14.08 -20.37
C GLY A 452 -45.74 14.01 -20.86
N PRO A 453 -45.41 13.15 -21.85
CA PRO A 453 -44.11 13.23 -22.50
C PRO A 453 -44.02 14.50 -23.38
N VAL A 454 -42.92 15.24 -23.27
CA VAL A 454 -42.75 16.53 -23.94
C VAL A 454 -41.97 16.35 -25.23
N THR A 455 -42.58 16.63 -26.37
CA THR A 455 -41.92 16.53 -27.68
C THR A 455 -41.35 17.89 -28.07
N LEU A 456 -40.08 17.93 -28.43
CA LEU A 456 -39.40 19.13 -28.91
C LEU A 456 -38.55 18.82 -30.13
N SER A 457 -38.36 19.83 -30.97
CA SER A 457 -37.29 19.91 -31.95
C SER A 457 -36.00 20.43 -31.32
N PHE A 458 -34.87 20.19 -31.97
CA PHE A 458 -33.58 20.70 -31.51
C PHE A 458 -33.56 22.23 -31.50
N GLY A 459 -34.21 22.87 -32.49
CA GLY A 459 -34.37 24.32 -32.53
C GLY A 459 -35.20 24.88 -31.36
N GLU A 460 -36.25 24.18 -30.93
CA GLU A 460 -37.02 24.59 -29.73
C GLU A 460 -36.19 24.44 -28.45
N VAL A 461 -35.35 23.40 -28.35
CA VAL A 461 -34.39 23.28 -27.24
C VAL A 461 -33.40 24.44 -27.25
N GLU A 462 -32.88 24.84 -28.42
CA GLU A 462 -31.98 26.00 -28.55
C GLU A 462 -32.66 27.32 -28.17
N GLN A 463 -33.95 27.49 -28.50
CA GLN A 463 -34.74 28.64 -28.08
C GLN A 463 -34.90 28.71 -26.57
N ILE A 464 -35.19 27.58 -25.93
CA ILE A 464 -35.30 27.49 -24.46
C ILE A 464 -33.96 27.79 -23.79
N VAL A 465 -32.88 27.25 -24.35
CA VAL A 465 -31.51 27.43 -23.84
C VAL A 465 -30.98 28.86 -24.10
N GLY A 466 -31.46 29.53 -25.15
CA GLY A 466 -30.98 30.84 -25.59
C GLY A 466 -29.62 30.79 -26.31
N ALA A 467 -29.15 29.60 -26.68
CA ALA A 467 -27.86 29.38 -27.35
C ALA A 467 -27.92 28.09 -28.20
N PRO A 468 -27.09 27.97 -29.26
CA PRO A 468 -27.05 26.77 -30.09
C PRO A 468 -26.63 25.54 -29.27
N LEU A 469 -27.19 24.39 -29.62
CA LEU A 469 -26.80 23.11 -29.05
C LEU A 469 -25.33 22.84 -29.41
N ALA A 470 -24.65 22.07 -28.56
CA ALA A 470 -23.31 21.62 -28.90
C ALA A 470 -23.37 20.83 -30.23
N PRO A 471 -22.37 20.97 -31.13
CA PRO A 471 -22.34 20.23 -32.39
C PRO A 471 -22.56 18.71 -32.20
N SER A 472 -22.04 18.16 -31.09
CA SER A 472 -22.21 16.77 -30.70
C SER A 472 -23.67 16.33 -30.53
N ALA A 473 -24.58 17.23 -30.15
CA ALA A 473 -26.01 16.92 -30.05
C ALA A 473 -26.65 16.63 -31.41
N ARG A 474 -26.11 17.18 -32.50
CA ARG A 474 -26.57 16.95 -33.89
C ARG A 474 -25.86 15.79 -34.56
N LEU A 475 -24.67 15.44 -34.09
CA LEU A 475 -23.81 14.42 -34.71
C LEU A 475 -23.91 13.04 -34.03
N TYR A 476 -24.17 13.00 -32.71
CA TYR A 476 -24.03 11.77 -31.93
C TYR A 476 -25.27 11.49 -31.07
N LEU A 477 -25.97 10.40 -31.39
CA LEU A 477 -27.14 9.94 -30.64
C LEU A 477 -26.84 9.67 -29.15
N PRO A 478 -25.70 9.07 -28.76
CA PRO A 478 -25.35 8.87 -27.34
C PRO A 478 -25.24 10.16 -26.52
N TYR A 479 -25.01 11.31 -27.17
CA TYR A 479 -24.91 12.60 -26.49
C TYR A 479 -26.20 12.95 -25.74
N TRP A 480 -27.37 12.58 -26.26
CA TRP A 480 -28.65 12.84 -25.61
C TRP A 480 -28.97 11.90 -24.45
N TYR A 481 -28.33 10.73 -24.41
CA TYR A 481 -28.58 9.69 -23.41
C TYR A 481 -27.53 9.66 -22.29
N SER A 482 -26.41 10.35 -22.47
CA SER A 482 -25.34 10.41 -21.49
C SER A 482 -25.71 11.33 -20.32
N ALA A 483 -25.63 10.83 -19.09
CA ALA A 483 -25.76 11.64 -17.88
C ALA A 483 -24.47 12.40 -17.52
N GLN A 484 -23.39 12.23 -18.30
CA GLN A 484 -22.06 12.76 -17.99
C GLN A 484 -21.74 14.08 -18.68
N ASN A 485 -22.51 14.48 -19.71
CA ASN A 485 -22.33 15.78 -20.36
C ASN A 485 -23.28 16.83 -19.78
N SER A 486 -22.95 18.11 -19.97
CA SER A 486 -23.69 19.23 -19.36
C SER A 486 -25.17 19.29 -19.78
N LEU A 487 -25.54 18.81 -20.97
CA LEU A 487 -26.93 18.75 -21.41
C LEU A 487 -27.69 17.64 -20.67
N GLY A 488 -27.10 16.45 -20.59
CA GLY A 488 -27.66 15.30 -19.88
C GLY A 488 -27.80 15.53 -18.37
N LYS A 489 -26.81 16.19 -17.75
CA LYS A 489 -26.89 16.62 -16.35
C LYS A 489 -28.04 17.61 -16.13
N ALA A 490 -28.21 18.60 -17.02
CA ALA A 490 -29.29 19.57 -16.95
C ALA A 490 -30.70 18.95 -17.11
N ILE A 491 -30.86 17.96 -17.99
CA ILE A 491 -32.12 17.21 -18.18
C ILE A 491 -32.41 16.33 -16.95
N ALA A 492 -31.38 15.66 -16.42
CA ALA A 492 -31.49 14.81 -15.23
C ALA A 492 -31.86 15.61 -13.98
N ALA A 493 -31.29 16.81 -13.82
CA ALA A 493 -31.58 17.71 -12.71
C ALA A 493 -33.05 18.14 -12.64
N ALA A 494 -33.75 18.19 -13.78
CA ALA A 494 -35.20 18.45 -13.84
C ALA A 494 -36.05 17.18 -13.61
N GLY A 495 -35.43 16.01 -13.42
CA GLY A 495 -36.12 14.73 -13.27
C GLY A 495 -36.61 14.13 -14.60
N PHE A 496 -35.97 14.49 -15.73
CA PHE A 496 -36.30 13.97 -17.05
C PHE A 496 -35.15 13.13 -17.65
N LYS A 497 -35.46 12.41 -18.73
CA LYS A 497 -34.48 11.79 -19.64
C LYS A 497 -34.94 11.97 -21.09
N ALA A 498 -33.98 12.08 -22.01
CA ALA A 498 -34.28 12.06 -23.43
C ALA A 498 -34.69 10.65 -23.86
N SER A 499 -35.61 10.56 -24.81
CA SER A 499 -36.15 9.35 -25.41
C SER A 499 -36.53 9.63 -26.86
N LYS A 500 -36.59 8.59 -27.68
CA LYS A 500 -36.98 8.67 -29.11
C LYS A 500 -36.30 9.83 -29.87
N VAL A 501 -34.99 10.00 -29.69
CA VAL A 501 -34.22 11.06 -30.36
C VAL A 501 -33.97 10.68 -31.82
N SER A 502 -34.33 11.57 -32.73
CA SER A 502 -34.05 11.46 -34.16
C SER A 502 -33.14 12.61 -34.59
N LEU A 503 -31.90 12.29 -34.95
CA LEU A 503 -30.94 13.28 -35.47
C LEU A 503 -31.38 13.78 -36.86
N ALA A 504 -31.90 12.88 -37.71
CA ALA A 504 -32.32 13.23 -39.07
C ALA A 504 -33.58 14.12 -39.10
N ALA A 505 -34.50 13.92 -38.15
CA ALA A 505 -35.70 14.76 -38.02
C ALA A 505 -35.52 15.90 -37.00
N GLU A 506 -34.34 15.98 -36.36
CA GLU A 506 -34.00 16.91 -35.28
C GLU A 506 -35.09 17.04 -34.21
N ARG A 507 -35.61 15.90 -33.76
CA ARG A 507 -36.70 15.82 -32.78
C ARG A 507 -36.37 14.84 -31.67
N LEU A 508 -36.91 15.12 -30.49
CA LEU A 508 -36.77 14.26 -29.32
C LEU A 508 -38.01 14.31 -28.42
N LEU A 509 -38.08 13.34 -27.53
CA LEU A 509 -39.07 13.23 -26.48
C LEU A 509 -38.38 13.32 -25.12
N PHE A 510 -38.79 14.25 -24.27
CA PHE A 510 -38.45 14.20 -22.85
C PHE A 510 -39.52 13.44 -22.08
N ILE A 511 -39.08 12.46 -21.30
CA ILE A 511 -39.93 11.67 -20.41
C ILE A 511 -39.42 11.81 -18.97
N ARG A 512 -40.31 11.86 -17.98
CA ARG A 512 -39.93 11.82 -16.56
C ARG A 512 -39.13 10.55 -16.28
N ARG A 513 -38.13 10.65 -15.40
CA ARG A 513 -37.21 9.54 -15.10
C ARG A 513 -37.91 8.39 -14.42
#